data_AF-A0A4R2U8I3-F1
#
_entry.id   AF-A0A4R2U8I3-F1
#
_cell.length_a   1.000
_cell.length_b   1.000
_cell.length_c   1.000
_cell.angle_alpha   90.00
_cell.angle_beta   90.00
_cell.angle_gamma   90.00
#
_symmetry.space_group_name_H-M   'P 1'
#
loop_
_entity.id
_entity.type
_entity.pdbx_description
1 polymer ?
#
loop_
_entity_poly.entity_id
_entity_poly.type
_entity_poly.pdbx_seq_one_letter_code
_entity_poly.pdbx_strand_id
1 'polypeptide(L)'
;MMRVDTRPRRQNSGKAAIERSHPSHLQWLRGRPCLIGDTDCEGRMEAAHVDHAGGKGTSLKVADYKAVPLCQCHHAELHQGAKTFEAKHRIDLVAAAAAYAAKSPHRGRWADVA
;
A
#
# COMPACT_ATOMS: atom_id res chain seq x y z
N MET A 1 18.69 1.26 40.82
CA MET A 1 17.68 1.35 39.73
C MET A 1 18.42 1.66 38.43
N MET A 2 18.54 0.72 37.51
CA MET A 2 19.23 0.94 36.23
C MET A 2 18.33 1.77 35.30
N ARG A 3 18.86 2.87 34.75
CA ARG A 3 18.16 3.68 33.73
C ARG A 3 18.64 3.22 32.35
N VAL A 4 17.72 2.70 31.54
CA VAL A 4 17.97 2.36 30.14
C VAL A 4 17.68 3.59 29.29
N ASP A 5 18.65 4.04 28.48
CA ASP A 5 18.43 5.09 27.51
C ASP A 5 17.71 4.53 26.28
N THR A 6 16.47 4.98 26.05
CA THR A 6 15.61 4.53 24.94
C THR A 6 15.63 5.48 23.75
N ARG A 7 16.50 6.51 23.74
CA ARG A 7 16.51 7.50 22.67
C ARG A 7 17.16 6.90 21.43
N PRO A 8 16.63 7.19 20.23
CA PRO A 8 17.22 6.69 19.00
C PRO A 8 18.61 7.29 18.78
N ARG A 9 19.59 6.44 18.46
CA ARG A 9 20.98 6.85 18.12
C ARG A 9 21.04 7.88 16.99
N ARG A 10 20.06 7.87 16.08
CA ARG A 10 19.97 8.78 14.94
C ARG A 10 18.51 9.09 14.63
N GLN A 11 18.18 10.37 14.54
CA GLN A 11 16.86 10.83 14.07
C GLN A 11 16.90 11.04 12.56
N ASN A 12 15.93 10.46 11.86
CA ASN A 12 15.73 10.70 10.42
C ASN A 12 14.96 12.01 10.23
N SER A 13 15.20 12.69 9.11
CA SER A 13 14.59 13.99 8.78
C SER A 13 13.07 13.93 8.51
N GLY A 14 12.47 12.74 8.44
CA GLY A 14 11.04 12.56 8.17
C GLY A 14 10.58 12.87 6.75
N LYS A 15 11.42 13.51 5.91
CA LYS A 15 11.07 13.91 4.53
C LYS A 15 10.48 12.79 3.69
N ALA A 16 11.16 11.64 3.64
CA ALA A 16 10.69 10.47 2.89
C ALA A 16 9.32 9.95 3.37
N ALA A 17 8.96 10.15 4.65
CA ALA A 17 7.65 9.77 5.15
C ALA A 17 6.56 10.77 4.71
N ILE A 18 6.87 12.06 4.62
CA ILE A 18 5.93 13.09 4.16
C ILE A 18 5.52 12.85 2.70
N GLU A 19 6.47 12.48 1.84
CA GLU A 19 6.22 12.28 0.41
C GLU A 19 5.44 10.98 0.13
N ARG A 20 5.52 10.00 1.02
CA ARG A 20 5.10 8.61 0.75
C ARG A 20 3.98 8.13 1.66
N SER A 21 3.80 8.72 2.84
CA SER A 21 2.80 8.28 3.80
C SER A 21 1.50 9.08 3.67
N HIS A 22 0.45 8.37 3.26
CA HIS A 22 -0.87 8.93 2.99
C HIS A 22 -1.93 8.03 3.65
N PRO A 23 -2.02 8.02 5.01
CA PRO A 23 -2.91 7.12 5.75
C PRO A 23 -4.38 7.33 5.39
N SER A 24 -4.78 8.54 4.98
CA SER A 24 -6.14 8.83 4.52
C SER A 24 -6.49 8.09 3.22
N HIS A 25 -5.51 7.88 2.33
CA HIS A 25 -5.71 7.04 1.14
C HIS A 25 -5.89 5.57 1.51
N LEU A 26 -5.09 5.05 2.43
CA LEU A 26 -5.24 3.68 2.91
C LEU A 26 -6.59 3.48 3.63
N GLN A 27 -7.02 4.46 4.43
CA GLN A 27 -8.35 4.46 5.06
C GLN A 27 -9.46 4.43 4.00
N TRP A 28 -9.34 5.30 2.98
CA TRP A 28 -10.24 5.34 1.84
C TRP A 28 -10.29 3.93 1.23
N LEU A 29 -9.15 3.32 0.85
CA LEU A 29 -9.01 1.96 0.30
C LEU A 29 -9.69 0.87 1.13
N ARG A 30 -9.65 0.92 2.46
CA ARG A 30 -10.33 -0.09 3.30
C ARG A 30 -11.85 -0.04 3.23
N GLY A 31 -12.43 0.98 2.59
CA GLY A 31 -13.87 1.12 2.36
C GLY A 31 -14.38 0.74 0.96
N ARG A 32 -13.59 0.11 0.07
CA ARG A 32 -14.12 -0.46 -1.20
C ARG A 32 -14.34 -1.95 -1.07
N PRO A 33 -15.10 -2.55 -2.01
CA PRO A 33 -14.95 -3.98 -2.33
C PRO A 33 -13.50 -4.36 -2.66
N CYS A 34 -13.21 -5.65 -2.49
CA CYS A 34 -11.98 -6.27 -2.97
C CYS A 34 -11.84 -6.09 -4.48
N LEU A 35 -10.63 -5.75 -4.93
CA LEU A 35 -10.30 -5.63 -6.35
C LEU A 35 -10.61 -6.91 -7.13
N ILE A 36 -10.48 -8.08 -6.51
CA ILE A 36 -10.77 -9.36 -7.17
C ILE A 36 -12.28 -9.59 -7.32
N GLY A 37 -13.08 -9.20 -6.34
CA GLY A 37 -14.55 -9.25 -6.42
C GLY A 37 -15.16 -10.65 -6.59
N ASP A 38 -14.38 -11.72 -6.41
CA ASP A 38 -14.84 -13.10 -6.61
C ASP A 38 -15.53 -13.70 -5.36
N THR A 39 -16.16 -14.85 -5.55
CA THR A 39 -16.89 -15.62 -4.53
C THR A 39 -16.02 -16.10 -3.35
N ASP A 40 -14.70 -16.16 -3.51
CA ASP A 40 -13.74 -16.56 -2.46
C ASP A 40 -13.30 -15.39 -1.55
N CYS A 41 -13.95 -14.23 -1.62
CA CYS A 41 -13.60 -13.11 -0.76
C CYS A 41 -13.90 -13.38 0.71
N GLU A 42 -12.85 -13.56 1.53
CA GLU A 42 -12.97 -13.71 2.99
C GLU A 42 -12.19 -12.63 3.77
N GLY A 43 -12.72 -12.30 4.95
CA GLY A 43 -12.08 -11.44 5.96
C GLY A 43 -12.34 -9.95 5.75
N ARG A 44 -11.60 -9.13 6.52
CA ARG A 44 -11.75 -7.66 6.46
C ARG A 44 -11.08 -7.07 5.22
N MET A 45 -11.51 -5.87 4.84
CA MET A 45 -10.88 -5.09 3.77
C MET A 45 -9.59 -4.41 4.26
N GLU A 46 -8.53 -4.55 3.46
CA GLU A 46 -7.18 -4.06 3.74
C GLU A 46 -6.65 -3.27 2.54
N ALA A 47 -5.71 -2.36 2.82
CA ALA A 47 -4.97 -1.65 1.78
C ALA A 47 -3.65 -2.39 1.56
N ALA A 48 -3.55 -3.07 0.42
CA ALA A 48 -2.42 -3.91 0.07
C ALA A 48 -1.44 -3.14 -0.83
N HIS A 49 -0.21 -2.97 -0.36
CA HIS A 49 0.82 -2.25 -1.12
C HIS A 49 1.33 -3.08 -2.30
N VAL A 50 1.42 -2.46 -3.48
CA VAL A 50 1.96 -3.08 -4.68
C VAL A 50 3.46 -2.84 -4.73
N ASP A 51 4.21 -3.72 -4.07
CA ASP A 51 5.65 -3.53 -3.85
C ASP A 51 6.46 -3.38 -5.15
N HIS A 52 6.11 -4.12 -6.20
CA HIS A 52 6.86 -4.06 -7.46
C HIS A 52 6.52 -2.85 -8.33
N ALA A 53 5.60 -1.97 -7.92
CA ALA A 53 5.23 -0.73 -8.64
C ALA A 53 6.32 0.36 -8.66
N GLY A 54 7.57 0.03 -8.34
CA GLY A 54 8.73 0.90 -8.43
C GLY A 54 8.85 1.98 -7.35
N GLY A 55 10.00 2.68 -7.37
CA GLY A 55 10.32 3.77 -6.43
C GLY A 55 10.89 3.32 -5.09
N LYS A 56 11.29 2.05 -4.93
CA LYS A 56 11.97 1.54 -3.74
C LYS A 56 13.48 1.77 -3.86
N GLY A 57 14.01 2.69 -3.08
CA GLY A 57 15.42 2.58 -2.65
C GLY A 57 15.55 1.45 -1.62
N THR A 58 16.76 0.94 -1.41
CA THR A 58 17.03 -0.05 -0.36
C THR A 58 16.51 0.47 0.99
N SER A 59 15.63 -0.28 1.65
CA SER A 59 14.92 0.10 2.90
C SER A 59 13.85 1.19 2.81
N LEU A 60 13.34 1.55 1.62
CA LEU A 60 12.21 2.48 1.49
C LEU A 60 10.87 1.75 1.30
N LYS A 61 9.89 2.10 2.15
CA LYS A 61 8.50 1.67 1.98
C LYS A 61 7.95 2.20 0.65
N VAL A 62 7.13 1.40 -0.04
CA VAL A 62 6.39 1.87 -1.21
C VAL A 62 5.42 2.98 -0.78
N ALA A 63 5.16 3.95 -1.65
CA ALA A 63 4.25 5.04 -1.32
C ALA A 63 2.82 4.51 -1.10
N ASP A 64 2.10 5.08 -0.14
CA ASP A 64 0.77 4.60 0.24
C ASP A 64 -0.25 4.71 -0.91
N TYR A 65 -0.05 5.62 -1.87
CA TYR A 65 -0.87 5.73 -3.08
C TYR A 65 -0.63 4.59 -4.10
N LYS A 66 0.39 3.74 -3.89
CA LYS A 66 0.65 2.52 -4.67
C LYS A 66 0.08 1.30 -3.95
N ALA A 67 -1.20 1.38 -3.57
CA ALA A 67 -1.91 0.30 -2.89
C ALA A 67 -3.28 0.06 -3.54
N VAL A 68 -3.79 -1.16 -3.34
CA VAL A 68 -5.10 -1.62 -3.85
C VAL A 68 -5.96 -2.13 -2.69
N PRO A 69 -7.30 -2.10 -2.81
CA PRO A 69 -8.18 -2.68 -1.81
C PRO A 69 -8.28 -4.20 -2.02
N LEU A 70 -7.89 -4.99 -1.03
CA LEU A 70 -8.03 -6.44 -1.04
C LEU A 70 -8.68 -6.91 0.25
N CYS A 71 -9.46 -8.00 0.21
CA CYS A 71 -9.86 -8.68 1.43
C CYS A 71 -8.63 -9.40 2.03
N GLN A 72 -8.72 -9.79 3.30
CA GLN A 72 -7.62 -10.41 4.03
C GLN A 72 -7.07 -11.66 3.32
N CYS A 73 -7.95 -12.51 2.77
CA CYS A 73 -7.55 -13.70 2.01
C CYS A 73 -6.67 -13.34 0.80
N HIS A 74 -7.17 -12.48 -0.09
CA HIS A 74 -6.44 -12.06 -1.29
C HIS A 74 -5.20 -11.22 -0.98
N HIS A 75 -5.21 -10.47 0.14
CA HIS A 75 -4.03 -9.76 0.60
C HIS A 75 -2.92 -10.72 1.06
N ALA A 76 -3.29 -11.78 1.80
CA ALA A 76 -2.36 -12.84 2.18
C ALA A 76 -1.83 -13.62 0.97
N GLU A 77 -2.68 -13.86 -0.03
CA GLU A 77 -2.28 -14.47 -1.30
C GLU A 77 -1.27 -13.60 -2.05
N LEU A 78 -1.51 -12.28 -2.14
CA LEU A 78 -0.58 -11.33 -2.75
C LEU A 78 0.81 -11.38 -2.08
N HIS A 79 0.87 -11.54 -0.76
CA HIS A 79 2.13 -11.69 -0.03
C HIS A 79 2.93 -12.95 -0.41
N GLN A 80 2.28 -13.98 -0.97
CA GLN A 80 2.97 -15.18 -1.46
C GLN A 80 3.68 -14.93 -2.80
N GLY A 81 3.23 -13.94 -3.58
CA GLY A 81 3.91 -13.56 -4.81
C GLY A 81 3.04 -12.74 -5.77
N ALA A 82 3.45 -11.49 -6.02
CA ALA A 82 2.71 -10.57 -6.88
C ALA A 82 2.53 -11.07 -8.32
N LYS A 83 3.58 -11.61 -8.96
CA LYS A 83 3.49 -12.12 -10.33
C LYS A 83 2.49 -13.26 -10.48
N THR A 84 2.50 -14.19 -9.51
CA THR A 84 1.58 -15.33 -9.48
C THR A 84 0.14 -14.87 -9.24
N PHE A 85 -0.04 -13.89 -8.34
CA PHE A 85 -1.33 -13.28 -8.05
C PHE A 85 -1.94 -12.61 -9.30
N GLU A 86 -1.15 -11.77 -9.98
CA GLU A 86 -1.54 -11.11 -11.23
C GLU A 86 -1.90 -12.10 -12.33
N ALA A 87 -1.10 -13.14 -12.51
CA ALA A 87 -1.37 -14.17 -13.50
C ALA A 87 -2.65 -14.98 -13.20
N LYS A 88 -2.86 -15.35 -11.92
CA LYS A 88 -4.03 -16.11 -11.49
C LYS A 88 -5.32 -15.33 -11.69
N HIS A 89 -5.33 -14.07 -11.26
CA HIS A 89 -6.51 -13.20 -11.29
C HIS A 89 -6.65 -12.40 -12.60
N ARG A 90 -5.66 -12.50 -13.50
CA ARG A 90 -5.59 -11.80 -14.80
C ARG A 90 -5.73 -10.28 -14.66
N ILE A 91 -4.96 -9.71 -13.74
CA ILE A 91 -4.96 -8.28 -13.44
C ILE A 91 -3.55 -7.70 -13.53
N ASP A 92 -3.49 -6.37 -13.65
CA ASP A 92 -2.27 -5.59 -13.48
C ASP A 92 -2.42 -4.73 -12.22
N LEU A 93 -1.64 -5.06 -11.19
CA LEU A 93 -1.70 -4.41 -9.88
C LEU A 93 -1.19 -2.97 -9.93
N VAL A 94 -0.22 -2.69 -10.79
CA VAL A 94 0.35 -1.33 -10.94
C VAL A 94 -0.70 -0.42 -11.58
N ALA A 95 -1.34 -0.88 -12.66
CA ALA A 95 -2.42 -0.16 -13.32
C ALA A 95 -3.63 0.00 -12.39
N ALA A 96 -3.99 -1.04 -11.63
CA ALA A 96 -5.07 -0.97 -10.65
C ALA A 96 -4.77 0.07 -9.55
N ALA A 97 -3.56 0.04 -8.97
CA ALA A 97 -3.15 1.01 -7.97
C ALA A 97 -3.19 2.45 -8.51
N ALA A 98 -2.69 2.68 -9.73
CA ALA A 98 -2.77 3.98 -10.40
C ALA A 98 -4.22 4.45 -10.59
N ALA A 99 -5.12 3.55 -10.99
CA ALA A 99 -6.54 3.86 -11.15
C ALA A 99 -7.21 4.24 -9.82
N TYR A 100 -6.89 3.55 -8.71
CA TYR A 100 -7.36 3.93 -7.39
C TYR A 100 -6.77 5.26 -6.92
N ALA A 101 -5.47 5.48 -7.11
CA ALA A 101 -4.81 6.73 -6.76
C ALA A 101 -5.48 7.93 -7.46
N ALA A 102 -5.78 7.80 -8.76
CA ALA A 102 -6.47 8.82 -9.55
C ALA A 102 -7.90 9.13 -9.04
N LYS A 103 -8.63 8.11 -8.57
CA LYS A 103 -9.99 8.25 -8.03
C LYS A 103 -10.04 8.69 -6.56
N SER A 104 -8.89 8.76 -5.89
CA SER A 104 -8.82 9.13 -4.48
C SER A 104 -9.25 10.58 -4.26
N PRO A 105 -10.13 10.87 -3.27
CA PRO A 105 -10.47 12.24 -2.88
C PRO A 105 -9.26 12.97 -2.28
N HIS A 106 -8.24 12.21 -1.87
CA HIS A 106 -7.01 12.74 -1.28
C HIS A 106 -5.86 12.89 -2.28
N ARG A 107 -6.09 12.67 -3.58
CA ARG A 107 -5.04 12.68 -4.62
C ARG A 107 -4.18 13.94 -4.67
N GLY A 108 -4.74 15.09 -4.26
CA GLY A 108 -3.98 16.35 -4.18
C GLY A 108 -2.84 16.33 -3.16
N ARG A 109 -2.73 15.32 -2.30
CA ARG A 109 -1.63 15.17 -1.33
C ARG A 109 -0.35 14.58 -1.93
N TRP A 110 -0.42 14.04 -3.14
CA TRP A 110 0.71 13.41 -3.82
C TRP A 110 0.74 13.73 -5.33
N ALA A 111 -0.04 14.71 -5.78
CA ALA A 111 -0.15 15.05 -7.20
C ALA A 111 1.19 15.54 -7.80
N ASP A 112 2.07 16.05 -6.94
CA ASP A 112 3.38 16.59 -7.30
C ASP A 112 4.47 15.51 -7.40
N VAL A 113 4.18 14.29 -6.92
CA VAL A 113 5.17 13.21 -6.72
C VAL A 113 4.72 11.84 -7.26
N ALA A 114 3.57 11.78 -7.95
CA ALA A 114 2.96 10.54 -8.45
C ALA A 114 3.12 10.35 -9.95
#